data_AF-A0A1C6E2R1-F1
#
_entry.id   AF-A0A1C6E2R1-F1
#
_cell.length_a   1.000
_cell.length_b   1.000
_cell.length_c   1.000
_cell.angle_alpha   90.00
_cell.angle_beta   90.00
_cell.angle_gamma   90.00
#
_symmetry.space_group_name_H-M   'P 1'
#
loop_
_entity.id
_entity.type
_entity.pdbx_description
1 polymer ?
#
loop_
_entity_poly.entity_id
_entity_poly.type
_entity_poly.pdbx_seq_one_letter_code
_entity_poly.pdbx_strand_id
1 'polypeptide(L)'
;MKKFILGFITGGIICATATGFAVEYAVTANPFPVAVNGTETAIEGYNINDNTYFKLRDVADAVGGFNVGFSDNTITVNTISVCPEPTDVPTISAAEPLPELAPHEVDGVNYIFISSIEEMLDDIGLGSYTFAGTDFYNRKDYTDVLTDVPIINGTYIPYDYYIKSVVPAINKLRQ
;
A
#
# COMPACT_ATOMS: atom_id res chain seq x y z
N MET A 1 20.94 57.37 -51.71
CA MET A 1 20.18 56.17 -52.15
C MET A 1 20.75 54.99 -51.35
N LYS A 2 20.34 54.68 -50.12
CA LYS A 2 19.03 54.32 -49.52
C LYS A 2 18.69 52.81 -49.66
N LYS A 3 19.33 52.02 -48.78
CA LYS A 3 18.82 50.88 -47.98
C LYS A 3 17.92 49.85 -48.68
N PHE A 4 18.46 48.68 -49.06
CA PHE A 4 17.66 47.53 -49.54
C PHE A 4 18.23 46.13 -49.15
N ILE A 5 18.88 45.97 -47.99
CA ILE A 5 19.31 44.64 -47.48
C ILE A 5 18.88 44.47 -46.02
N LEU A 6 17.63 44.82 -45.70
CA LEU A 6 17.11 44.70 -44.32
C LEU A 6 15.69 44.09 -44.28
N GLY A 7 15.35 43.27 -45.28
CA GLY A 7 14.00 42.71 -45.43
C GLY A 7 13.89 41.19 -45.23
N PHE A 8 14.98 40.42 -45.32
CA PHE A 8 14.90 38.96 -45.31
C PHE A 8 15.44 38.28 -44.04
N ILE A 9 16.16 39.00 -43.16
CA ILE A 9 16.66 38.43 -41.90
C ILE A 9 15.64 38.60 -40.75
N THR A 10 14.77 39.61 -40.82
CA THR A 10 13.83 39.90 -39.73
C THR A 10 12.53 39.06 -39.78
N GLY A 11 12.24 38.40 -40.91
CA GLY A 11 11.07 37.53 -41.05
C GLY A 11 11.24 36.10 -40.50
N GLY A 12 12.49 35.63 -40.32
CA GLY A 12 12.78 34.26 -39.91
C GLY A 12 12.80 34.01 -38.40
N ILE A 13 12.78 35.07 -37.56
CA ILE A 13 12.95 34.94 -36.10
C ILE A 13 11.61 34.88 -35.34
N ILE A 14 10.50 35.34 -35.93
CA ILE A 14 9.25 35.52 -35.17
C ILE A 14 8.35 34.26 -35.19
N CYS A 15 8.65 33.24 -35.99
CA CYS A 15 7.79 32.05 -36.12
C CYS A 15 8.25 30.80 -35.33
N ALA A 16 9.28 30.91 -34.48
CA ALA A 16 9.91 29.73 -33.87
C ALA A 16 9.64 29.50 -32.37
N THR A 17 8.88 30.37 -31.67
CA THR A 17 8.64 30.17 -30.24
C THR A 17 7.19 30.44 -29.84
N ALA A 18 6.25 29.81 -30.54
CA ALA A 18 5.01 29.38 -29.89
C ALA A 18 5.19 27.91 -29.52
N THR A 19 6.09 27.62 -28.58
CA THR A 19 5.98 26.39 -27.80
C THR A 19 4.71 26.55 -26.98
N GLY A 20 3.60 26.01 -27.49
CA GLY A 20 2.49 25.69 -26.60
C GLY A 20 3.09 24.79 -25.52
N PHE A 21 3.18 25.29 -24.29
CA PHE A 21 3.40 24.40 -23.17
C PHE A 21 2.19 23.47 -23.17
N ALA A 22 2.40 22.20 -23.51
CA ALA A 22 1.51 21.19 -23.01
C ALA A 22 1.57 21.35 -21.48
N VAL A 23 0.47 21.78 -20.87
CA VAL A 23 0.35 21.72 -19.41
C VAL A 23 0.44 20.23 -19.11
N GLU A 24 1.62 19.81 -18.66
CA GLU A 24 1.79 18.49 -18.11
C GLU A 24 0.91 18.45 -16.85
N TYR A 25 -0.10 17.59 -16.87
CA TYR A 25 -0.94 17.37 -15.71
C TYR A 25 -0.09 16.64 -14.67
N ALA A 26 0.67 17.41 -13.88
CA ALA A 26 1.45 16.89 -12.77
C ALA A 26 0.47 16.41 -11.70
N VAL A 27 0.33 15.10 -11.58
CA VAL A 27 -0.34 14.48 -10.44
C VAL A 27 0.64 14.50 -9.27
N THR A 28 0.25 15.15 -8.19
CA THR A 28 1.06 15.19 -6.96
C THR A 28 0.26 14.62 -5.79
N ALA A 29 0.92 13.97 -4.84
CA ALA A 29 0.25 13.52 -3.64
C ALA A 29 -0.25 14.73 -2.83
N ASN A 30 -1.46 14.65 -2.28
CA ASN A 30 -1.97 15.65 -1.36
C ASN A 30 -1.16 15.59 -0.05
N PRO A 31 -0.50 16.67 0.38
CA PRO A 31 0.34 16.64 1.58
C PRO A 31 -0.46 16.76 2.89
N PHE A 32 -1.77 16.99 2.82
CA PHE A 32 -2.60 17.23 4.00
C PHE A 32 -3.28 15.94 4.49
N PRO A 33 -3.28 15.66 5.80
CA PRO A 33 -3.97 14.51 6.38
C PRO A 33 -5.49 14.68 6.27
N VAL A 34 -6.20 13.55 6.19
CA VAL A 34 -7.66 13.49 6.17
C VAL A 34 -8.14 12.92 7.50
N ALA A 35 -9.17 13.53 8.08
CA ALA A 35 -9.78 13.05 9.31
C ALA A 35 -11.28 12.80 9.12
N VAL A 36 -11.75 11.65 9.60
CA VAL A 36 -13.18 11.32 9.67
C VAL A 36 -13.59 11.38 11.14
N ASN A 37 -14.60 12.18 11.46
CA ASN A 37 -15.08 12.40 12.83
C ASN A 37 -13.99 12.84 13.83
N GLY A 38 -12.96 13.55 13.35
CA GLY A 38 -11.84 14.03 14.18
C GLY A 38 -10.71 13.01 14.38
N THR A 39 -10.81 11.81 13.81
CA THR A 39 -9.75 10.80 13.80
C THR A 39 -9.06 10.77 12.44
N GLU A 40 -7.74 10.89 12.42
CA GLU A 40 -6.96 10.75 11.17
C GLU A 40 -7.21 9.39 10.54
N THR A 41 -7.54 9.39 9.25
CA THR A 41 -7.90 8.20 8.47
C THR A 41 -7.01 8.14 7.24
N ALA A 42 -6.48 6.96 6.93
CA ALA A 42 -5.60 6.73 5.79
C ALA A 42 -6.40 6.76 4.47
N ILE A 43 -6.73 7.97 3.98
CA ILE A 43 -7.33 8.21 2.67
C ILE A 43 -6.30 8.89 1.78
N GLU A 44 -5.99 8.29 0.63
CA GLU A 44 -5.08 8.87 -0.35
C GLU A 44 -5.74 10.02 -1.11
N GLY A 45 -5.09 11.19 -1.12
CA GLY A 45 -5.50 12.36 -1.90
C GLY A 45 -4.48 12.69 -2.99
N TYR A 46 -4.96 13.20 -4.12
CA TYR A 46 -4.12 13.61 -5.26
C TYR A 46 -4.48 15.03 -5.71
N ASN A 47 -3.47 15.87 -5.92
CA ASN A 47 -3.64 17.20 -6.46
C ASN A 47 -3.41 17.19 -7.97
N ILE A 48 -4.41 17.66 -8.73
CA ILE A 48 -4.40 17.82 -10.19
C ILE A 48 -4.97 19.21 -10.51
N ASN A 49 -4.20 20.07 -11.18
CA ASN A 49 -4.59 21.47 -11.47
C ASN A 49 -5.10 22.21 -10.22
N ASP A 50 -4.32 22.20 -9.14
CA ASP A 50 -4.65 22.86 -7.86
C ASP A 50 -5.95 22.40 -7.18
N ASN A 51 -6.56 21.31 -7.65
CA ASN A 51 -7.72 20.68 -7.03
C ASN A 51 -7.31 19.35 -6.40
N THR A 52 -7.86 19.06 -5.22
CA THR A 52 -7.64 17.80 -4.51
C THR A 52 -8.74 16.80 -4.85
N TYR A 53 -8.34 15.59 -5.22
CA TYR A 53 -9.21 14.47 -5.59
C TYR A 53 -8.95 13.29 -4.65
N PHE A 54 -10.02 12.57 -4.34
CA PHE A 54 -9.99 11.35 -3.54
C PHE A 54 -10.65 10.20 -4.31
N LYS A 55 -10.23 8.97 -4.02
CA LYS A 55 -10.90 7.77 -4.52
C LYS A 55 -12.27 7.65 -3.84
N LEU A 56 -13.35 7.65 -4.64
CA LEU A 56 -14.72 7.65 -4.10
C LEU A 56 -15.05 6.40 -3.25
N ARG A 57 -14.41 5.25 -3.54
CA ARG A 57 -14.58 4.01 -2.74
C ARG A 57 -13.91 4.15 -1.37
N ASP A 58 -12.67 4.63 -1.31
CA ASP A 58 -11.96 4.89 -0.06
C ASP A 58 -12.74 5.87 0.83
N VAL A 59 -13.39 6.88 0.23
CA VAL A 59 -14.30 7.77 0.95
C VAL A 59 -15.51 7.00 1.47
N ALA A 60 -16.16 6.18 0.64
CA ALA A 60 -17.31 5.36 1.03
C ALA A 60 -17.00 4.41 2.18
N ASP A 61 -15.82 3.77 2.15
CA ASP A 61 -15.36 2.85 3.19
C ASP A 61 -15.06 3.59 4.50
N ALA A 62 -14.52 4.80 4.41
CA ALA A 62 -14.17 5.60 5.58
C ALA A 62 -15.38 6.25 6.28
N VAL A 63 -16.38 6.72 5.52
CA VAL A 63 -17.54 7.41 6.12
C VAL A 63 -18.79 6.54 6.25
N GLY A 64 -18.87 5.45 5.48
CA GLY A 64 -20.04 4.58 5.40
C GLY A 64 -21.27 5.24 4.75
N GLY A 65 -22.37 4.47 4.66
CA GLY A 65 -23.69 4.99 4.27
C GLY A 65 -23.97 5.08 2.76
N PHE A 66 -23.01 4.78 1.90
CA PHE A 66 -23.22 4.63 0.46
C PHE A 66 -22.27 3.60 -0.16
N ASN A 67 -22.61 3.11 -1.35
CA ASN A 67 -21.78 2.22 -2.16
C ASN A 67 -21.46 2.86 -3.51
N VAL A 68 -20.27 2.57 -4.06
CA VAL A 68 -19.78 3.06 -5.35
C VAL A 68 -19.57 1.89 -6.31
N GLY A 69 -20.39 1.83 -7.35
CA GLY A 69 -20.33 0.83 -8.42
C GLY A 69 -19.77 1.40 -9.72
N PHE A 70 -19.23 0.52 -10.55
CA PHE A 70 -18.88 0.82 -11.94
C PHE A 70 -19.39 -0.29 -12.86
N SER A 71 -20.33 0.04 -13.73
CA SER A 71 -20.90 -0.86 -14.74
C SER A 71 -21.26 -0.04 -15.98
N ASP A 72 -21.08 -0.61 -17.18
CA ASP A 72 -21.54 0.00 -18.44
C ASP A 72 -21.09 1.47 -18.60
N ASN A 73 -19.79 1.74 -18.36
CA ASN A 73 -19.20 3.09 -18.39
C ASN A 73 -19.87 4.11 -17.46
N THR A 74 -20.66 3.64 -16.49
CA THR A 74 -21.44 4.46 -15.58
C THR A 74 -20.94 4.24 -14.15
N ILE A 75 -20.69 5.34 -13.45
CA ILE A 75 -20.43 5.33 -12.01
C ILE A 75 -21.78 5.46 -11.31
N THR A 76 -22.09 4.51 -10.42
CA THR A 76 -23.33 4.53 -9.63
C THR A 76 -23.02 4.78 -8.16
N VAL A 77 -23.72 5.73 -7.54
CA VAL A 77 -23.64 6.01 -6.10
C VAL A 77 -25.02 5.78 -5.51
N ASN A 78 -25.15 4.81 -4.61
CA ASN A 78 -26.43 4.45 -4.01
C ASN A 78 -26.33 4.50 -2.49
N THR A 79 -27.34 5.04 -1.83
CA THR A 79 -27.48 4.99 -0.38
C THR A 79 -27.84 3.58 0.06
N ILE A 80 -27.31 3.15 1.21
CA ILE A 80 -27.67 1.87 1.81
C ILE A 80 -28.65 2.12 2.97
N SER A 81 -29.82 1.46 2.96
CA SER A 81 -30.90 1.68 3.95
C SER A 81 -30.67 0.97 5.29
N VAL A 82 -29.63 0.15 5.37
CA VAL A 82 -29.09 -0.38 6.62
C VAL A 82 -27.74 0.28 6.74
N CYS A 83 -27.50 1.05 7.81
CA CYS A 83 -26.13 1.23 8.26
C CYS A 83 -25.73 -0.16 8.75
N PRO A 84 -24.87 -0.90 8.04
CA PRO A 84 -24.38 -2.14 8.59
C PRO A 84 -23.85 -1.84 10.00
N GLU A 85 -24.27 -2.57 11.04
CA GLU A 85 -23.32 -2.83 12.14
C GLU A 85 -22.03 -3.22 11.43
N PRO A 86 -20.91 -2.51 11.64
CA PRO A 86 -19.77 -2.44 10.73
C PRO A 86 -19.57 -3.81 10.11
N THR A 87 -20.18 -4.00 8.95
CA THR A 87 -20.15 -5.26 8.25
C THR A 87 -18.86 -5.09 7.51
N ASP A 88 -17.87 -5.83 8.00
CA ASP A 88 -16.54 -6.01 7.43
C ASP A 88 -16.43 -5.28 6.10
N VAL A 89 -15.80 -4.10 6.17
CA VAL A 89 -15.34 -3.29 5.04
C VAL A 89 -15.02 -4.24 3.89
N PRO A 90 -15.44 -3.99 2.63
CA PRO A 90 -15.00 -4.83 1.52
C PRO A 90 -13.47 -4.84 1.58
N THR A 91 -12.93 -5.95 2.07
CA THR A 91 -11.52 -6.18 2.25
C THR A 91 -10.96 -6.23 0.84
N ILE A 92 -10.62 -5.06 0.30
CA ILE A 92 -9.37 -4.97 -0.43
C ILE A 92 -8.37 -5.57 0.55
N SER A 93 -7.75 -6.68 0.17
CA SER A 93 -6.79 -7.46 0.96
C SER A 93 -5.56 -6.62 1.32
N ALA A 94 -5.75 -5.54 2.08
CA ALA A 94 -4.81 -5.13 3.09
C ALA A 94 -4.93 -6.24 4.14
N ALA A 95 -4.02 -7.21 4.01
CA ALA A 95 -3.77 -8.27 4.98
C ALA A 95 -4.14 -7.78 6.39
N GLU A 96 -5.18 -8.36 7.01
CA GLU A 96 -5.57 -8.07 8.41
C GLU A 96 -4.29 -7.97 9.25
N PRO A 97 -4.17 -7.01 10.19
CA PRO A 97 -2.93 -6.84 10.95
C PRO A 97 -2.52 -8.19 11.51
N LEU A 98 -1.27 -8.59 11.21
CA LEU A 98 -0.77 -9.89 11.60
C LEU A 98 -0.97 -10.09 13.11
N PRO A 99 -1.49 -11.24 13.58
CA PRO A 99 -1.71 -11.47 15.01
C PRO A 99 -0.45 -11.16 15.82
N GLU A 100 -0.61 -10.40 16.91
CA GLU A 100 0.51 -10.03 17.77
C GLU A 100 0.93 -11.25 18.60
N LEU A 101 2.14 -11.75 18.36
CA LEU A 101 2.72 -12.86 19.10
C LEU A 101 3.42 -12.34 20.36
N ALA A 102 3.11 -12.93 21.51
CA ALA A 102 3.74 -12.58 22.77
C ALA A 102 5.23 -12.97 22.79
N PRO A 103 6.16 -12.02 23.04
CA PRO A 103 7.57 -12.32 23.16
C PRO A 103 7.89 -13.12 24.44
N HIS A 104 8.86 -14.02 24.32
CA HIS A 104 9.45 -14.77 25.41
C HIS A 104 10.81 -14.17 25.79
N GLU A 105 10.93 -13.70 27.03
CA GLU A 105 12.17 -13.12 27.55
C GLU A 105 13.09 -14.20 28.11
N VAL A 106 14.34 -14.23 27.64
CA VAL A 106 15.43 -15.08 28.17
C VAL A 106 16.66 -14.20 28.36
N ASP A 107 17.14 -14.09 29.60
CA ASP A 107 18.33 -13.31 29.97
C ASP A 107 18.31 -11.85 29.44
N GLY A 108 17.13 -11.21 29.45
CA GLY A 108 16.94 -9.83 28.99
C GLY A 108 16.86 -9.67 27.46
N VAL A 109 16.77 -10.76 26.71
CA VAL A 109 16.56 -10.77 25.26
C VAL A 109 15.19 -11.36 24.94
N ASN A 110 14.43 -10.68 24.08
CA ASN A 110 13.10 -11.12 23.64
C ASN A 110 13.18 -12.00 22.40
N TYR A 111 12.41 -13.09 22.41
CA TYR A 111 12.30 -14.06 21.34
C TYR A 111 10.84 -14.36 20.99
N ILE A 112 10.62 -14.93 19.81
CA ILE A 112 9.34 -15.53 19.43
C ILE A 112 9.54 -17.02 19.20
N PHE A 113 8.60 -17.82 19.70
CA PHE A 113 8.57 -19.24 19.43
C PHE A 113 8.18 -19.49 17.97
N ILE A 114 8.97 -20.31 17.28
CA ILE A 114 8.67 -20.74 15.90
C ILE A 114 7.29 -21.39 15.84
N SER A 115 6.94 -22.22 16.82
CA SER A 115 5.62 -22.86 16.88
C SER A 115 4.47 -21.85 16.89
N SER A 116 4.62 -20.73 17.60
CA SER A 116 3.60 -19.67 17.61
C SER A 116 3.49 -18.95 16.27
N ILE A 117 4.61 -18.83 15.53
CA ILE A 117 4.58 -18.29 14.17
C ILE A 117 3.90 -19.28 13.23
N GLU A 118 4.20 -20.57 13.33
CA GLU A 118 3.61 -21.60 12.48
C GLU A 118 2.11 -21.80 12.74
N GLU A 119 1.67 -21.76 14.00
CA GLU A 119 0.25 -21.73 14.36
C GLU A 119 -0.46 -20.51 13.76
N MET A 120 0.14 -19.33 13.89
CA MET A 120 -0.38 -18.11 13.26
C MET A 120 -0.42 -18.21 11.74
N LEU A 121 0.58 -18.84 11.11
CA LEU A 121 0.60 -19.08 9.67
C LEU A 121 -0.54 -20.01 9.24
N ASP A 122 -0.82 -21.08 9.99
CA ASP A 122 -1.96 -21.95 9.77
C ASP A 122 -3.28 -21.15 9.84
N ASP A 123 -3.45 -20.31 10.86
CA ASP A 123 -4.66 -19.50 11.09
C ASP A 123 -4.93 -18.50 9.95
N ILE A 124 -3.89 -17.89 9.39
CA ILE A 124 -4.01 -16.92 8.28
C ILE A 124 -3.96 -17.56 6.88
N GLY A 125 -4.05 -18.89 6.80
CA GLY A 125 -4.09 -19.62 5.52
C GLY A 125 -2.73 -19.82 4.84
N LEU A 126 -1.63 -19.52 5.54
CA LEU A 126 -0.25 -19.74 5.11
C LEU A 126 0.38 -21.00 5.73
N GLY A 127 -0.43 -21.98 6.13
CA GLY A 127 0.04 -23.21 6.76
C GLY A 127 1.02 -24.08 5.97
N SER A 128 1.24 -23.80 4.69
CA SER A 128 2.30 -24.43 3.90
C SER A 128 3.70 -23.86 4.16
N TYR A 129 3.82 -22.71 4.80
CA TYR A 129 5.10 -22.08 5.11
C TYR A 129 5.60 -22.52 6.49
N THR A 130 6.87 -22.86 6.59
CA THR A 130 7.48 -23.45 7.80
C THR A 130 8.95 -23.04 7.91
N PHE A 131 9.52 -23.23 9.09
CA PHE A 131 10.94 -23.02 9.35
C PHE A 131 11.68 -24.36 9.42
N ALA A 132 12.76 -24.52 8.66
CA ALA A 132 13.65 -25.67 8.83
C ALA A 132 15.11 -25.27 8.59
N GLY A 133 16.02 -25.79 9.42
CA GLY A 133 17.43 -25.40 9.37
C GLY A 133 17.60 -23.92 9.69
N THR A 134 17.94 -23.14 8.67
CA THR A 134 18.08 -21.67 8.72
C THR A 134 17.06 -20.95 7.84
N ASP A 135 16.09 -21.67 7.27
CA ASP A 135 15.28 -21.15 6.17
C ASP A 135 13.81 -21.09 6.55
N PHE A 136 13.13 -20.07 6.03
CA PHE A 136 11.67 -19.94 6.03
C PHE A 136 11.20 -20.16 4.59
N TYR A 137 10.44 -21.23 4.34
CA TYR A 137 10.16 -21.69 2.98
C TYR A 137 8.76 -22.32 2.86
N ASN A 138 8.28 -22.50 1.63
CA ASN A 138 7.03 -23.18 1.34
C ASN A 138 7.26 -24.69 1.18
N ARG A 139 6.62 -25.52 2.01
CA ARG A 139 6.76 -26.98 1.99
C ARG A 139 6.19 -27.67 0.75
N LYS A 140 5.33 -26.99 -0.03
CA LYS A 140 4.69 -27.58 -1.21
C LYS A 140 5.60 -27.55 -2.43
N ASP A 141 6.35 -26.48 -2.61
CA ASP A 141 7.18 -26.24 -3.80
C ASP A 141 8.67 -26.02 -3.47
N TYR A 142 9.03 -26.02 -2.18
CA TYR A 142 10.38 -25.81 -1.66
C TYR A 142 10.98 -24.45 -2.04
N THR A 143 10.14 -23.43 -2.22
CA THR A 143 10.58 -22.06 -2.48
C THR A 143 10.94 -21.36 -1.18
N ASP A 144 12.18 -20.88 -1.08
CA ASP A 144 12.64 -20.08 0.05
C ASP A 144 12.03 -18.68 0.04
N VAL A 145 11.58 -18.25 1.21
CA VAL A 145 11.08 -16.89 1.49
C VAL A 145 12.16 -16.06 2.18
N LEU A 146 12.85 -16.66 3.16
CA LEU A 146 14.02 -16.08 3.82
C LEU A 146 15.07 -17.18 4.03
N THR A 147 16.34 -16.82 3.83
CA THR A 147 17.50 -17.64 4.19
C THR A 147 18.24 -17.00 5.35
N ASP A 148 19.12 -17.76 6.01
CA ASP A 148 19.96 -17.29 7.12
C ASP A 148 19.15 -16.71 8.31
N VAL A 149 17.97 -17.27 8.57
CA VAL A 149 17.15 -16.94 9.73
C VAL A 149 17.89 -17.35 11.01
N PRO A 150 18.09 -16.43 11.97
CA PRO A 150 18.84 -16.71 13.21
C PRO A 150 18.01 -17.54 14.18
N ILE A 151 17.83 -18.82 13.86
CA ILE A 151 17.07 -19.78 14.68
C ILE A 151 17.96 -20.26 15.83
N ILE A 152 17.53 -19.99 17.06
CA ILE A 152 18.24 -20.37 18.28
C ILE A 152 17.65 -21.69 18.79
N ASN A 153 18.52 -22.69 18.96
CA ASN A 153 18.18 -24.03 19.46
C ASN A 153 17.08 -24.76 18.67
N GLY A 154 16.80 -24.34 17.43
CA GLY A 154 15.70 -24.90 16.62
C GLY A 154 14.30 -24.43 17.02
N THR A 155 14.18 -23.51 17.99
CA THR A 155 12.90 -23.19 18.64
C THR A 155 12.54 -21.71 18.59
N TYR A 156 13.54 -20.82 18.61
CA TYR A 156 13.34 -19.40 18.84
C TYR A 156 13.90 -18.55 17.71
N ILE A 157 13.26 -17.42 17.43
CA ILE A 157 13.79 -16.35 16.59
C ILE A 157 13.86 -15.07 17.44
N PRO A 158 14.97 -14.29 17.41
CA PRO A 158 15.05 -12.98 18.07
C PRO A 158 13.89 -12.07 17.65
N TYR A 159 13.22 -11.44 18.63
CA TYR A 159 12.03 -10.62 18.38
C TYR A 159 12.30 -9.48 17.38
N ASP A 160 13.47 -8.84 17.46
CA ASP A 160 13.85 -7.79 16.52
C ASP A 160 13.96 -8.29 15.07
N TYR A 161 14.49 -9.50 14.87
CA TYR A 161 14.54 -10.13 13.54
C TYR A 161 13.14 -10.53 13.05
N TYR A 162 12.30 -11.05 13.94
CA TYR A 162 10.91 -11.37 13.64
C TYR A 162 10.19 -10.12 13.07
N ILE A 163 10.24 -8.99 13.77
CA ILE A 163 9.60 -7.75 13.34
C ILE A 163 10.21 -7.18 12.05
N LYS A 164 11.54 -7.22 11.89
CA LYS A 164 12.23 -6.59 10.75
C LYS A 164 12.22 -7.42 9.46
N SER A 165 12.19 -8.75 9.57
CA SER A 165 12.38 -9.66 8.43
C SER A 165 11.18 -10.59 8.23
N VAL A 166 10.72 -11.26 9.28
CA VAL A 166 9.67 -12.28 9.19
C VAL A 166 8.30 -11.64 8.93
N VAL A 167 7.91 -10.63 9.71
CA VAL A 167 6.62 -9.95 9.53
C VAL A 167 6.46 -9.34 8.13
N PRO A 168 7.44 -8.59 7.58
CA PRO A 168 7.34 -8.08 6.21
C PRO A 168 7.30 -9.19 5.16
N ALA A 169 8.02 -10.30 5.37
CA ALA A 169 7.97 -11.44 4.47
C ALA A 169 6.57 -12.08 4.45
N ILE A 170 5.97 -12.32 5.63
CA ILE A 170 4.61 -12.84 5.75
C ILE A 170 3.59 -11.90 5.09
N ASN A 171 3.71 -10.58 5.31
CA ASN A 171 2.80 -9.62 4.70
C ASN A 171 2.87 -9.60 3.16
N LYS A 172 4.05 -9.86 2.57
CA LYS A 172 4.19 -10.00 1.11
C LYS A 172 3.50 -11.25 0.57
N LEU A 173 3.45 -12.34 1.35
CA LEU A 173 2.79 -13.59 0.97
C LEU A 173 1.25 -13.49 0.98
N ARG A 174 0.70 -12.47 1.65
CA ARG A 174 -0.76 -12.26 1.81
C ARG A 174 -1.34 -11.28 0.79
N GLN A 175 -0.52 -10.72 -0.10
CA GLN A 175 -0.92 -9.80 -1.18
C GLN A 175 -1.05 -10.57 -2.49
#